data_AF-A0A453QFM7-F1
#
_entry.id   AF-A0A453QFM7-F1
#
_cell.length_a   1.000
_cell.length_b   1.000
_cell.length_c   1.000
_cell.angle_alpha   90.00
_cell.angle_beta   90.00
_cell.angle_gamma   90.00
#
_symmetry.space_group_name_H-M   'P 1'
#
loop_
_entity.id
_entity.type
_entity.pdbx_description
1 polymer ?
#
loop_
_entity_poly.entity_id
_entity_poly.type
_entity_poly.pdbx_seq_one_letter_code
_entity_poly.pdbx_strand_id
1 'polypeptide(L)'
;MILVHVFLGRLQLNAFLMLDFFLTTFSGRKNIDGERFFRSVYNGVVHLQNVSKVLPKDCLAKMEPLDCFFPSELIKSINTPTFILNSGYDSWQIQNVLVPDESSPENSWLTCKANIRDCDSTQIEVLHGFRKTMVGDLKVVQDKEEWGLFIDSCFTHCQTPFKISWDSPISPRLGNKTISQAVGDWHFSRGQRVKEIDCEYPCNPTCSSQLPS
;
A
#
# COMPACT_ATOMS: atom_id res chain seq x y z
N MET A 1 -6.16 5.83 -8.27
CA MET A 1 -6.60 7.10 -8.89
C MET A 1 -5.94 8.25 -8.13
N ILE A 2 -5.06 9.05 -8.73
CA ILE A 2 -4.48 10.23 -8.06
C ILE A 2 -5.50 11.36 -8.17
N LEU A 3 -6.14 11.72 -7.05
CA LEU A 3 -7.03 12.89 -7.00
C LEU A 3 -6.17 14.13 -6.67
N VAL A 4 -5.95 15.01 -7.65
CA VAL A 4 -5.26 16.30 -7.45
C VAL A 4 -6.30 17.41 -7.49
N HIS A 5 -6.61 18.03 -6.35
CA HIS A 5 -7.41 19.26 -6.31
C HIS A 5 -6.50 20.48 -6.52
N VAL A 6 -6.85 21.33 -7.50
CA VAL A 6 -6.09 22.56 -7.87
C VAL A 6 -7.00 23.79 -7.75
N PHE A 7 -6.64 24.78 -6.93
CA PHE A 7 -7.31 26.11 -6.86
C PHE A 7 -6.30 27.27 -6.73
N LEU A 8 -6.22 28.14 -7.74
CA LEU A 8 -5.30 29.30 -7.81
C LEU A 8 -5.54 30.33 -6.68
N GLY A 9 -4.48 30.65 -5.92
CA GLY A 9 -4.42 31.81 -5.02
C GLY A 9 -3.41 31.70 -3.86
N ARG A 10 -3.38 30.55 -3.18
CA ARG A 10 -2.38 30.10 -2.17
C ARG A 10 -2.47 28.58 -2.07
N LEU A 11 -1.96 27.85 -3.06
CA LEU A 11 -2.07 26.38 -3.10
C LEU A 11 -1.10 25.71 -2.12
N GLN A 12 -1.63 25.02 -1.11
CA GLN A 12 -0.96 23.85 -0.55
C GLN A 12 -1.34 22.64 -1.41
N LEU A 13 -0.36 22.08 -2.12
CA LEU A 13 -0.52 20.82 -2.84
C LEU A 13 -0.47 19.68 -1.81
N ASN A 14 -1.57 18.94 -1.71
CA ASN A 14 -1.67 17.72 -0.92
C ASN A 14 -1.95 16.56 -1.87
N ALA A 15 -1.23 15.45 -1.72
CA ALA A 15 -1.47 14.23 -2.49
C ALA A 15 -2.18 13.19 -1.61
N PHE A 16 -3.20 12.54 -2.17
CA PHE A 16 -3.83 11.37 -1.56
C PHE A 16 -3.50 10.15 -2.40
N LEU A 17 -2.68 9.26 -1.84
CA LEU A 17 -2.24 8.06 -2.52
C LEU A 17 -2.94 6.86 -1.88
N MET A 18 -3.98 6.39 -2.57
CA MET A 18 -4.40 5.01 -2.46
C MET A 18 -3.45 4.20 -3.35
N LEU A 19 -2.62 3.39 -2.72
CA LEU A 19 -1.47 2.78 -3.38
C LEU A 19 -1.84 1.41 -3.98
N ASP A 20 -2.98 1.36 -4.67
CA ASP A 20 -3.59 0.16 -5.27
C ASP A 20 -2.70 -0.53 -6.31
N PHE A 21 -1.59 0.08 -6.69
CA PHE A 21 -0.77 -0.43 -7.80
C PHE A 21 0.71 -0.62 -7.48
N PHE A 22 1.23 -0.24 -6.30
CA PHE A 22 2.68 -0.18 -6.13
C PHE A 22 3.29 -0.48 -4.76
N LEU A 23 2.51 -0.70 -3.68
CA LEU A 23 3.11 -0.79 -2.34
C LEU A 23 3.96 -2.03 -2.02
N THR A 24 3.89 -3.11 -2.79
CA THR A 24 4.66 -4.33 -2.46
C THR A 24 5.75 -4.71 -3.45
N THR A 25 6.04 -3.80 -4.37
CA THR A 25 7.33 -3.80 -5.08
C THR A 25 8.38 -2.93 -4.40
N PHE A 26 8.13 -2.47 -3.18
CA PHE A 26 9.06 -1.65 -2.38
C PHE A 26 10.48 -2.25 -2.18
N SER A 27 10.74 -3.52 -2.53
CA SER A 27 12.12 -4.06 -2.56
C SER A 27 12.37 -4.95 -3.79
N GLY A 28 11.48 -4.90 -4.78
CA GLY A 28 11.42 -5.88 -5.86
C GLY A 28 11.31 -7.31 -5.32
N ARG A 29 10.61 -7.52 -4.20
CA ARG A 29 10.64 -8.76 -3.40
C ARG A 29 10.35 -9.99 -4.24
N LYS A 30 10.84 -11.12 -3.77
CA LYS A 30 10.57 -12.42 -4.35
C LYS A 30 9.17 -12.91 -3.96
N ASN A 31 8.50 -13.61 -4.87
CA ASN A 31 7.30 -14.41 -4.57
C ASN A 31 7.67 -15.62 -3.69
N ILE A 32 6.69 -16.47 -3.38
CA ILE A 32 6.91 -17.67 -2.55
C ILE A 32 7.90 -18.68 -3.16
N ASP A 33 8.11 -18.67 -4.48
CA ASP A 33 9.11 -19.50 -5.16
C ASP A 33 10.51 -18.90 -5.19
N GLY A 34 10.69 -17.68 -4.68
CA GLY A 34 11.97 -16.99 -4.72
C GLY A 34 12.24 -16.24 -6.03
N GLU A 35 11.25 -16.05 -6.88
CA GLU A 35 11.34 -15.33 -8.16
C GLU A 35 10.92 -13.86 -8.04
N ARG A 36 11.54 -12.99 -8.84
CA ARG A 36 11.19 -11.56 -8.91
C ARG A 36 10.33 -11.26 -10.15
N PHE A 37 9.29 -12.05 -10.38
CA PHE A 37 8.42 -11.94 -11.57
C PHE A 37 7.91 -10.50 -11.79
N PHE A 38 7.33 -9.89 -10.74
CA PHE A 38 6.80 -8.54 -10.82
C PHE A 38 7.86 -7.47 -11.09
N ARG A 39 9.12 -7.70 -10.70
CA ARG A 39 10.23 -6.82 -11.07
C ARG A 39 10.50 -6.87 -12.58
N SER A 40 10.42 -8.05 -13.19
CA SER A 40 10.55 -8.21 -14.65
C SER A 40 9.46 -7.47 -15.40
N VAL A 41 8.20 -7.62 -14.96
CA VAL A 41 7.04 -6.91 -15.52
C VAL A 41 7.26 -5.40 -15.49
N TYR A 42 7.63 -4.85 -14.32
CA TYR A 42 7.84 -3.41 -14.19
C TYR A 42 9.11 -2.90 -14.88
N ASN A 43 10.15 -3.73 -15.05
CA ASN A 43 11.28 -3.38 -15.89
C ASN A 43 10.82 -3.10 -17.33
N GLY A 44 9.94 -3.96 -17.85
CA GLY A 44 9.28 -3.74 -19.15
C GLY A 44 8.52 -2.42 -19.21
N VAL A 45 7.72 -2.11 -18.18
CA VAL A 45 6.96 -0.84 -18.09
C VAL A 45 7.91 0.37 -18.09
N VAL A 46 8.95 0.35 -17.25
CA VAL A 46 9.91 1.45 -17.11
C VAL A 46 10.59 1.75 -18.46
N HIS A 47 11.01 0.71 -19.17
CA HIS A 47 11.62 0.86 -20.49
C HIS A 47 10.62 1.31 -21.56
N LEU A 48 9.45 0.68 -21.64
CA LEU A 48 8.43 0.98 -22.64
C LEU A 48 7.93 2.43 -22.53
N GLN A 49 7.67 2.88 -21.31
CA GLN A 49 7.14 4.22 -21.03
C GLN A 49 8.25 5.28 -20.90
N ASN A 50 9.53 4.88 -20.96
CA ASN A 50 10.68 5.78 -20.83
C ASN A 50 10.60 6.69 -19.58
N VAL A 51 10.14 6.13 -18.46
CA VAL A 51 9.85 6.89 -17.23
C VAL A 51 11.10 7.45 -16.56
N SER A 52 12.29 6.98 -16.93
CA SER A 52 13.58 7.50 -16.46
C SER A 52 13.71 9.02 -16.62
N LYS A 53 12.96 9.63 -17.56
CA LYS A 53 12.94 11.09 -17.77
C LYS A 53 12.22 11.88 -16.68
N VAL A 54 11.29 11.23 -15.95
CA VAL A 54 10.44 11.86 -14.94
C VAL A 54 10.74 11.38 -13.52
N LEU A 55 11.62 10.40 -13.36
CA LEU A 55 12.06 9.90 -12.07
C LEU A 55 13.01 10.90 -11.35
N PRO A 56 13.11 10.82 -10.01
CA PRO A 56 13.96 11.71 -9.24
C PRO A 56 15.44 11.58 -9.65
N LYS A 57 16.06 12.71 -10.03
CA LYS A 57 17.45 12.73 -10.52
C LYS A 57 18.46 12.30 -9.47
N ASP A 58 18.19 12.64 -8.22
CA ASP A 58 18.96 12.24 -7.04
C ASP A 58 18.95 10.72 -6.81
N CYS A 59 17.83 10.05 -7.12
CA CYS A 59 17.76 8.60 -7.09
C CYS A 59 18.51 7.98 -8.28
N LEU A 60 18.28 8.48 -9.50
CA LEU A 60 18.94 7.98 -10.71
C LEU A 60 20.47 8.13 -10.70
N ALA A 61 21.01 9.05 -9.90
CA ALA A 61 22.45 9.19 -9.70
C ALA A 61 23.06 8.04 -8.89
N LYS A 62 22.24 7.21 -8.23
CA LYS A 62 22.68 6.18 -7.27
C LYS A 62 22.13 4.78 -7.59
N MET A 63 21.01 4.69 -8.30
CA MET A 63 20.27 3.46 -8.52
C MET A 63 19.75 3.37 -9.95
N GLU A 64 19.38 2.15 -10.36
CA GLU A 64 18.76 1.90 -11.66
C GLU A 64 17.36 2.52 -11.74
N PRO A 65 16.88 2.91 -12.94
CA PRO A 65 15.56 3.51 -13.11
C PRO A 65 14.42 2.68 -12.53
N LEU A 66 14.50 1.35 -12.61
CA LEU A 66 13.50 0.46 -12.04
C LEU A 66 13.41 0.58 -10.52
N ASP A 67 14.53 0.72 -9.83
CA ASP A 67 14.54 0.87 -8.37
C ASP A 67 13.95 2.22 -7.96
N CYS A 68 14.30 3.29 -8.69
CA CYS A 68 13.73 4.62 -8.49
C CYS A 68 12.24 4.73 -8.85
N PHE A 69 11.72 3.81 -9.65
CA PHE A 69 10.31 3.71 -9.98
C PHE A 69 9.49 3.05 -8.87
N PHE A 70 10.11 2.20 -8.05
CA PHE A 70 9.41 1.57 -6.94
C PHE A 70 9.18 2.53 -5.80
N PRO A 71 8.02 2.47 -5.10
CA PRO A 71 7.69 3.56 -4.21
C PRO A 71 8.50 3.58 -2.92
N SER A 72 9.21 2.50 -2.57
CA SER A 72 10.22 2.52 -1.50
C SER A 72 11.29 3.57 -1.69
N GLU A 73 11.75 3.75 -2.92
CA GLU A 73 12.75 4.75 -3.24
C GLU A 73 12.09 6.05 -3.65
N LEU A 74 11.03 5.99 -4.47
CA LEU A 74 10.33 7.19 -4.95
C LEU A 74 9.84 8.06 -3.80
N ILE A 75 9.27 7.46 -2.74
CA ILE A 75 8.70 8.17 -1.60
C ILE A 75 9.74 9.04 -0.85
N LYS A 76 11.03 8.66 -0.92
CA LYS A 76 12.12 9.40 -0.28
C LYS A 76 12.32 10.76 -0.94
N SER A 77 12.10 10.84 -2.25
CA SER A 77 12.26 12.06 -3.05
C SER A 77 10.98 12.90 -3.20
N ILE A 78 9.83 12.45 -2.68
CA ILE A 78 8.59 13.24 -2.68
C ILE A 78 8.64 14.30 -1.57
N ASN A 79 8.43 15.55 -1.96
CA ASN A 79 8.36 16.71 -1.06
C ASN A 79 6.93 17.13 -0.71
N THR A 80 5.96 16.81 -1.57
CA THR A 80 4.55 17.16 -1.37
C THR A 80 3.97 16.39 -0.18
N PRO A 81 3.31 17.06 0.79
CA PRO A 81 2.54 16.39 1.83
C PRO A 81 1.61 15.35 1.25
N THR A 82 1.74 14.10 1.71
CA THR A 82 1.04 12.96 1.15
C THR A 82 0.38 12.15 2.25
N PHE A 83 -0.87 11.75 2.03
CA PHE A 83 -1.54 10.76 2.86
C PHE A 83 -1.53 9.41 2.15
N ILE A 84 -1.03 8.40 2.86
CA ILE A 84 -0.90 7.04 2.36
C ILE A 84 -1.97 6.17 3.01
N LEU A 85 -2.75 5.52 2.15
CA LEU A 85 -3.73 4.53 2.54
C LEU A 85 -3.41 3.20 1.86
N ASN A 86 -3.38 2.13 2.64
CA ASN A 86 -3.32 0.77 2.12
C ASN A 86 -3.75 -0.25 3.15
N SER A 87 -4.23 -1.41 2.71
CA SER A 87 -4.25 -2.58 3.57
C SER A 87 -2.84 -3.14 3.80
N GLY A 88 -2.53 -3.58 5.02
CA GLY A 88 -1.34 -4.39 5.32
C GLY A 88 -1.36 -5.79 4.72
N TYR A 89 -2.53 -6.26 4.30
CA TYR A 89 -2.80 -7.54 3.65
C TYR A 89 -3.60 -7.31 2.36
N ASP A 90 -3.14 -6.40 1.51
CA ASP A 90 -3.80 -6.08 0.24
C ASP A 90 -3.97 -7.36 -0.60
N SER A 91 -5.22 -7.71 -0.85
CA SER A 91 -5.62 -8.97 -1.46
C SER A 91 -5.13 -9.09 -2.89
N TRP A 92 -5.17 -8.01 -3.67
CA TRP A 92 -4.65 -8.01 -5.04
C TRP A 92 -3.14 -8.25 -5.05
N GLN A 93 -2.40 -7.58 -4.16
CA GLN A 93 -0.95 -7.75 -4.04
C GLN A 93 -0.58 -9.17 -3.60
N ILE A 94 -1.32 -9.77 -2.66
CA ILE A 94 -1.10 -11.15 -2.26
C ILE A 94 -1.35 -12.10 -3.44
N GLN A 95 -2.46 -11.92 -4.16
CA GLN A 95 -2.85 -12.80 -5.27
C GLN A 95 -1.96 -12.71 -6.50
N ASN A 96 -1.41 -11.52 -6.79
CA ASN A 96 -0.69 -11.29 -8.05
C ASN A 96 0.82 -11.16 -7.85
N VAL A 97 1.28 -10.62 -6.71
CA VAL A 97 2.70 -10.33 -6.49
C VAL A 97 3.35 -11.41 -5.63
N LEU A 98 2.78 -11.69 -4.46
CA LEU A 98 3.38 -12.62 -3.50
C LEU A 98 3.14 -14.08 -3.88
N VAL A 99 1.90 -14.39 -4.29
CA VAL A 99 1.44 -15.73 -4.62
C VAL A 99 0.71 -15.75 -5.98
N PRO A 100 1.40 -15.38 -7.09
CA PRO A 100 0.83 -15.51 -8.43
C PRO A 100 0.39 -16.95 -8.72
N ASP A 101 -0.54 -17.13 -9.66
CA ASP A 101 -1.10 -18.44 -10.01
C ASP A 101 -0.03 -19.47 -10.39
N GLU A 102 1.05 -19.02 -11.04
CA GLU A 102 2.18 -19.85 -11.43
C GLU A 102 2.99 -20.39 -10.24
N SER A 103 2.89 -19.74 -9.08
CA SER A 103 3.70 -20.05 -7.88
C SER A 103 3.09 -21.04 -6.90
N SER A 104 1.88 -21.53 -7.15
CA SER A 104 1.25 -22.56 -6.30
C SER A 104 0.70 -23.74 -7.11
N PRO A 105 1.58 -24.58 -7.69
CA PRO A 105 1.14 -25.73 -8.51
C PRO A 105 0.34 -26.76 -7.71
N GLU A 106 0.59 -26.89 -6.41
CA GLU A 106 -0.08 -27.87 -5.54
C GLU A 106 -1.41 -27.38 -4.93
N ASN A 107 -1.95 -26.24 -5.38
CA ASN A 107 -3.16 -25.61 -4.84
C ASN A 107 -3.12 -25.24 -3.35
N SER A 108 -1.97 -25.39 -2.67
CA SER A 108 -1.86 -25.16 -1.23
C SER A 108 -2.23 -23.72 -0.83
N TRP A 109 -1.99 -22.75 -1.71
CA TRP A 109 -2.33 -21.35 -1.49
C TRP A 109 -3.65 -20.90 -2.12
N LEU A 110 -4.33 -21.77 -2.87
CA LEU A 110 -5.49 -21.39 -3.67
C LEU A 110 -6.61 -20.77 -2.82
N THR A 111 -6.95 -21.41 -1.71
CA THR A 111 -7.98 -20.91 -0.78
C THR A 111 -7.46 -19.73 0.05
N CYS A 112 -6.24 -19.84 0.57
CA CYS A 112 -5.62 -18.79 1.40
C CYS A 112 -5.50 -17.44 0.68
N LYS A 113 -5.05 -17.42 -0.58
CA LYS A 113 -4.94 -16.17 -1.34
C LYS A 113 -6.28 -15.63 -1.82
N ALA A 114 -7.32 -16.47 -1.90
CA ALA A 114 -8.68 -16.03 -2.17
C ALA A 114 -9.34 -15.43 -0.92
N ASN A 115 -9.01 -15.96 0.26
CA ASN A 115 -9.55 -15.53 1.53
C ASN A 115 -8.55 -15.84 2.66
N ILE A 116 -8.01 -14.78 3.28
CA ILE A 116 -7.01 -14.90 4.36
C ILE A 116 -7.46 -15.77 5.55
N ARG A 117 -8.78 -15.94 5.75
CA ARG A 117 -9.34 -16.80 6.82
C ARG A 117 -9.07 -18.28 6.60
N ASP A 118 -8.81 -18.67 5.35
CA ASP A 118 -8.58 -20.05 4.95
C ASP A 118 -7.08 -20.37 4.92
N CYS A 119 -6.23 -19.45 5.38
CA CYS A 119 -4.78 -19.66 5.52
C CYS A 119 -4.44 -20.47 6.77
N ASP A 120 -3.51 -21.40 6.64
CA ASP A 120 -2.88 -22.04 7.79
C ASP A 120 -1.86 -21.10 8.48
N SER A 121 -1.33 -21.52 9.64
CA SER A 121 -0.39 -20.71 10.42
C SER A 121 0.89 -20.37 9.66
N THR A 122 1.40 -21.29 8.84
CA THR A 122 2.64 -21.09 8.06
C THR A 122 2.40 -20.07 6.94
N GLN A 123 1.23 -20.13 6.30
CA GLN A 123 0.83 -19.17 5.29
C GLN A 123 0.65 -17.77 5.89
N ILE A 124 0.01 -17.68 7.06
CA ILE A 124 -0.13 -16.42 7.80
C ILE A 124 1.23 -15.82 8.17
N GLU A 125 2.21 -16.63 8.60
CA GLU A 125 3.57 -16.14 8.87
C GLU A 125 4.24 -15.51 7.64
N VAL A 126 4.05 -16.10 6.47
CA VAL A 126 4.53 -15.52 5.20
C VAL A 126 3.83 -14.18 4.92
N LEU A 127 2.52 -14.07 5.15
CA LEU A 127 1.77 -12.81 5.00
C LEU A 127 2.20 -11.75 6.04
N HIS A 128 2.53 -12.14 7.27
CA HIS A 128 3.11 -11.24 8.26
C HIS A 128 4.49 -10.73 7.82
N GLY A 129 5.34 -11.61 7.29
CA GLY A 129 6.61 -11.23 6.68
C GLY A 129 6.43 -10.28 5.50
N PHE A 130 5.36 -10.46 4.73
CA PHE A 130 4.98 -9.55 3.65
C PHE A 130 4.64 -8.15 4.17
N ARG A 131 3.68 -8.07 5.10
CA ARG A 131 3.29 -6.82 5.77
C ARG A 131 4.46 -6.11 6.44
N LYS A 132 5.31 -6.85 7.15
CA LYS A 132 6.43 -6.30 7.93
C LYS A 132 7.41 -5.49 7.09
N THR A 133 7.71 -5.94 5.88
CA THR A 133 8.59 -5.16 4.98
C THR A 133 7.89 -3.90 4.49
N MET A 134 6.62 -3.98 4.07
CA MET A 134 5.86 -2.78 3.64
C MET A 134 5.85 -1.72 4.75
N VAL A 135 5.52 -2.13 5.98
CA VAL A 135 5.58 -1.25 7.16
C VAL A 135 7.00 -0.74 7.41
N GLY A 136 8.00 -1.59 7.23
CA GLY A 136 9.42 -1.24 7.34
C GLY A 136 9.84 -0.14 6.38
N ASP A 137 9.39 -0.20 5.14
CA ASP A 137 9.75 0.79 4.12
C ASP A 137 8.98 2.10 4.28
N LEU A 138 7.78 2.06 4.86
CA LEU A 138 7.00 3.23 5.23
C LEU A 138 7.58 3.98 6.45
N LYS A 139 8.64 3.48 7.10
CA LYS A 139 9.29 4.19 8.22
C LYS A 139 9.78 5.58 7.85
N VAL A 140 10.18 5.81 6.59
CA VAL A 140 10.58 7.14 6.11
C VAL A 140 9.45 8.17 6.20
N VAL A 141 8.18 7.74 6.22
CA VAL A 141 7.02 8.60 6.39
C VAL A 141 6.89 9.07 7.84
N GLN A 142 7.39 8.30 8.81
CA GLN A 142 7.29 8.64 10.24
C GLN A 142 7.99 9.97 10.57
N ASP A 143 9.06 10.30 9.85
CA ASP A 143 9.81 11.54 10.03
C ASP A 143 9.21 12.74 9.28
N LYS A 144 8.25 12.53 8.36
CA LYS A 144 7.62 13.61 7.58
C LYS A 144 6.38 14.15 8.30
N GLU A 145 6.49 15.31 8.96
CA GLU A 145 5.45 15.80 9.88
C GLU A 145 4.07 16.05 9.23
N GLU A 146 4.06 16.59 8.01
CA GLU A 146 2.84 16.95 7.27
C GLU A 146 2.21 15.74 6.53
N TRP A 147 2.81 14.56 6.65
CA TRP A 147 2.34 13.36 5.96
C TRP A 147 1.38 12.54 6.83
N GLY A 148 0.46 11.86 6.16
CA GLY A 148 -0.51 10.97 6.77
C GLY A 148 -0.27 9.51 6.37
N LEU A 149 -0.67 8.60 7.25
CA LEU A 149 -0.60 7.16 7.05
C LEU A 149 -1.80 6.48 7.72
N PHE A 150 -2.48 5.60 7.00
CA PHE A 150 -3.52 4.72 7.52
C PHE A 150 -3.33 3.33 6.90
N ILE A 151 -2.82 2.40 7.70
CA ILE A 151 -2.55 1.02 7.28
C ILE A 151 -3.35 0.06 8.15
N ASP A 152 -4.50 -0.41 7.67
CA ASP A 152 -5.32 -1.39 8.38
C ASP A 152 -4.85 -2.84 8.16
N SER A 153 -5.34 -3.77 8.97
CA SER A 153 -5.03 -5.19 8.87
C SER A 153 -6.07 -6.02 8.12
N CYS A 154 -6.98 -5.40 7.37
CA CYS A 154 -8.06 -6.11 6.68
C CYS A 154 -7.60 -6.67 5.34
N PHE A 155 -8.03 -7.88 4.99
CA PHE A 155 -7.78 -8.44 3.66
C PHE A 155 -8.75 -7.82 2.65
N THR A 156 -8.31 -6.76 1.97
CA THR A 156 -9.14 -5.93 1.09
C THR A 156 -8.28 -5.19 0.08
N HIS A 157 -8.88 -4.75 -1.02
CA HIS A 157 -8.25 -3.95 -2.07
C HIS A 157 -9.11 -2.74 -2.47
N CYS A 158 -8.49 -1.68 -3.00
CA CYS A 158 -9.17 -0.48 -3.49
C CYS A 158 -10.15 0.13 -2.46
N GLN A 159 -9.69 0.63 -1.31
CA GLN A 159 -10.57 1.00 -0.20
C GLN A 159 -11.33 2.33 -0.34
N THR A 160 -10.92 3.22 -1.26
CA THR A 160 -11.47 4.58 -1.38
C THR A 160 -12.70 4.71 -2.28
N PRO A 161 -12.86 3.94 -3.38
CA PRO A 161 -14.01 4.08 -4.24
C PRO A 161 -15.29 3.54 -3.59
N PHE A 162 -15.17 2.65 -2.60
CA PHE A 162 -16.31 2.00 -1.98
C PHE A 162 -16.70 2.67 -0.66
N LYS A 163 -17.95 3.11 -0.58
CA LYS A 163 -18.54 3.67 0.65
C LYS A 163 -18.41 2.71 1.84
N ILE A 164 -18.50 1.41 1.59
CA ILE A 164 -18.45 0.37 2.62
C ILE A 164 -17.11 0.35 3.37
N SER A 165 -16.00 0.58 2.68
CA SER A 165 -14.66 0.70 3.27
C SER A 165 -14.37 2.14 3.71
N TRP A 166 -14.76 3.13 2.90
CA TRP A 166 -14.41 4.54 3.12
C TRP A 166 -15.08 5.16 4.36
N ASP A 167 -16.41 5.07 4.47
CA ASP A 167 -17.19 5.69 5.54
C ASP A 167 -18.58 5.04 5.72
N SER A 168 -18.62 3.97 6.51
CA SER A 168 -19.83 3.24 6.84
C SER A 168 -19.76 2.66 8.27
N PRO A 169 -20.88 2.16 8.81
CA PRO A 169 -20.89 1.45 10.09
C PRO A 169 -19.98 0.21 10.14
N ILE A 170 -19.68 -0.39 8.99
CA ILE A 170 -18.83 -1.58 8.84
C ILE A 170 -17.49 -1.29 8.16
N SER A 171 -17.11 -0.02 8.05
CA SER A 171 -15.79 0.37 7.58
C SER A 171 -14.70 -0.16 8.50
N PRO A 172 -13.51 -0.50 7.97
CA PRO A 172 -12.34 -0.71 8.78
C PRO A 172 -12.04 0.57 9.59
N ARG A 173 -11.65 0.37 10.85
CA ARG A 173 -11.30 1.43 11.79
C ARG A 173 -9.98 1.13 12.45
N LEU A 174 -9.20 2.19 12.64
CA LEU A 174 -8.04 2.21 13.53
C LEU A 174 -8.39 3.12 14.71
N GLY A 175 -8.29 2.56 15.92
CA GLY A 175 -8.98 3.13 17.08
C GLY A 175 -10.46 3.28 16.78
N ASN A 176 -10.97 4.52 16.82
CA ASN A 176 -12.39 4.82 16.56
C ASN A 176 -12.64 5.55 15.22
N LYS A 177 -11.64 5.65 14.34
CA LYS A 177 -11.74 6.47 13.11
C LYS A 177 -11.91 5.61 11.87
N THR A 178 -12.84 6.00 10.99
CA THR A 178 -12.87 5.51 9.60
C THR A 178 -11.72 6.11 8.79
N ILE A 179 -11.46 5.54 7.62
CA ILE A 179 -10.55 6.11 6.63
C ILE A 179 -10.93 7.57 6.33
N SER A 180 -12.22 7.86 6.08
CA SER A 180 -12.68 9.21 5.79
C SER A 180 -12.41 10.20 6.94
N GLN A 181 -12.59 9.76 8.19
CA GLN A 181 -12.29 10.59 9.36
C GLN A 181 -10.79 10.86 9.50
N ALA A 182 -9.95 9.83 9.33
CA ALA A 182 -8.50 9.94 9.35
C ALA A 182 -7.96 10.90 8.26
N VAL A 183 -8.47 10.76 7.03
CA VAL A 183 -8.12 11.66 5.91
C VAL A 183 -8.59 13.09 6.19
N GLY A 184 -9.80 13.26 6.72
CA GLY A 184 -10.32 14.58 7.09
C GLY A 184 -9.48 15.27 8.17
N ASP A 185 -9.04 14.53 9.20
CA ASP A 185 -8.21 15.06 10.27
C ASP A 185 -6.83 15.50 9.76
N TRP A 186 -6.22 14.70 8.87
CA TRP A 186 -4.98 15.07 8.19
C TRP A 186 -5.15 16.30 7.29
N HIS A 187 -6.15 16.27 6.40
CA HIS A 187 -6.34 17.30 5.39
C HIS A 187 -6.62 18.69 5.99
N PHE A 188 -7.45 18.74 7.04
CA PHE A 188 -7.79 19.99 7.72
C PHE A 188 -6.84 20.33 8.88
N SER A 189 -5.70 19.62 8.99
CA SER A 189 -4.67 19.84 10.02
C SER A 189 -5.26 20.02 11.42
N ARG A 190 -6.19 19.14 11.82
CA ARG A 190 -6.96 19.24 13.09
C ARG A 190 -6.13 18.88 14.34
N GLY A 191 -4.84 19.24 14.34
CA GLY A 191 -3.94 19.11 15.48
C GLY A 191 -3.42 17.69 15.76
N GLN A 192 -3.68 16.71 14.89
CA GLN A 192 -3.23 15.32 15.08
C GLN A 192 -2.39 14.82 13.90
N ARG A 193 -1.22 14.26 14.20
CA ARG A 193 -0.44 13.47 13.24
C ARG A 193 -1.20 12.16 13.00
N VAL A 194 -1.79 12.01 11.82
CA VAL A 194 -2.49 10.79 11.44
C VAL A 194 -1.48 9.82 10.86
N LYS A 195 -0.82 9.04 11.72
CA LYS A 195 0.12 7.99 11.31
C LYS A 195 -0.23 6.68 11.98
N GLU A 196 -1.28 6.07 11.47
CA GLU A 196 -1.91 4.90 12.07
C GLU A 196 -1.50 3.65 11.27
N ILE A 197 -0.88 2.70 11.96
CA ILE A 197 -0.55 1.38 11.44
C ILE A 197 -1.15 0.38 12.43
N ASP A 198 -1.99 -0.50 11.92
CA ASP A 198 -2.71 -1.49 12.72
C ASP A 198 -1.78 -2.59 13.27
N CYS A 199 -2.33 -3.51 14.04
CA CYS A 199 -1.66 -4.75 14.43
C CYS A 199 -1.62 -5.77 13.26
N GLU A 200 -1.07 -6.95 13.52
CA GLU A 200 -1.07 -8.05 12.55
C GLU A 200 -2.43 -8.77 12.55
N TYR A 201 -2.89 -9.22 11.38
CA TYR A 201 -4.13 -9.97 11.24
C TYR A 201 -4.12 -11.20 12.16
N PRO A 202 -5.25 -11.61 12.78
CA PRO A 202 -6.62 -11.12 12.62
C PRO A 202 -7.07 -10.12 13.70
N CYS A 203 -6.20 -9.20 14.12
CA CYS A 203 -6.49 -8.41 15.31
C CYS A 203 -7.64 -7.40 15.18
N ASN A 204 -7.93 -6.90 13.98
CA ASN A 204 -8.90 -5.81 13.81
C ASN A 204 -10.32 -6.35 13.62
N PRO A 205 -11.22 -6.18 14.60
CA PRO A 205 -12.56 -6.74 14.56
C PRO A 205 -13.50 -6.00 13.58
N THR A 206 -13.07 -4.86 13.04
CA THR A 206 -13.88 -4.06 12.11
C THR A 206 -13.72 -4.47 10.65
N CYS A 207 -12.82 -5.43 10.36
CA CYS A 207 -12.65 -6.01 9.03
C CYS A 207 -13.86 -6.86 8.64
N SER A 208 -14.83 -6.24 7.97
CA SER A 208 -16.03 -6.91 7.46
C SER A 208 -15.69 -7.88 6.33
N SER A 209 -16.35 -9.03 6.29
CA SER A 209 -16.27 -9.96 5.15
C SER A 209 -16.97 -9.45 3.89
N GLN A 210 -17.67 -8.32 3.99
CA GLN A 210 -18.30 -7.64 2.86
C GLN A 210 -17.37 -6.62 2.21
N LEU A 211 -16.17 -6.40 2.77
CA LEU A 211 -15.19 -5.53 2.13
C LEU A 211 -14.74 -6.17 0.80
N PRO A 212 -14.47 -5.33 -0.22
CA PRO A 212 -13.98 -5.82 -1.51
C PRO A 212 -12.59 -6.43 -1.34
N SER A 213 -12.44 -7.67 -1.78
CA SER A 213 -11.17 -8.37 -1.95
C SER A 213 -10.60 -8.10 -3.34
#